data_AF-A0A8R7P822-F1
#
_entry.id   AF-A0A8R7P822-F1
#
_cell.length_a   1.000
_cell.length_b   1.000
_cell.length_c   1.000
_cell.angle_alpha   90.00
_cell.angle_beta   90.00
_cell.angle_gamma   90.00
#
_symmetry.space_group_name_H-M   'P 1'
#
loop_
_entity.id
_entity.type
_entity.pdbx_description
1 polymer ?
#
loop_
_entity_poly.entity_id
_entity_poly.type
_entity_poly.pdbx_seq_one_letter_code
_entity_poly.pdbx_strand_id
1 'polypeptide(L)'
;MSARYLGHVFDIHGGGKDLIFPHDENELAQSRAAYPESEVNCWMHNGFINNCGEKMSKSANNFVTIRSIMTQYHPMALRFFLVRAHYKSDMNYSDEALEIASDLVYYIYKTLHDCDEMTSPYHEENISVPVPAEEQKLVDGHHKAFLESMSDDLRTTNVLDGFMELLKAIDSNLNDLKKLQQKLEQQKKEQH
;
A
#
# COMPACT_ATOMS: atom_id res chain seq x y z
N MET A 1 11.04 28.52 2.73
CA MET A 1 10.53 27.99 4.03
C MET A 1 11.35 26.80 4.51
N SER A 2 11.62 25.82 3.64
CA SER A 2 12.50 24.67 3.91
C SER A 2 13.76 25.03 4.70
N ALA A 3 14.55 26.00 4.21
CA ALA A 3 15.79 26.43 4.87
C ALA A 3 15.64 26.86 6.33
N ARG A 4 14.49 27.45 6.71
CA ARG A 4 14.24 27.89 8.09
C ARG A 4 14.12 26.72 9.08
N TYR A 5 13.58 25.59 8.61
CA TYR A 5 13.23 24.45 9.44
C TYR A 5 14.20 23.28 9.31
N LEU A 6 14.77 23.08 8.11
CA LEU A 6 15.65 21.95 7.79
C LEU A 6 17.11 22.36 7.66
N GLY A 7 17.40 23.67 7.66
CA GLY A 7 18.71 24.20 7.33
C GLY A 7 18.91 24.37 5.82
N HIS A 8 20.00 25.01 5.44
CA HIS A 8 20.35 25.25 4.04
C HIS A 8 20.78 23.97 3.30
N VAL A 9 21.12 22.92 4.03
CA VAL A 9 21.48 21.60 3.52
C VAL A 9 20.57 20.58 4.19
N PHE A 10 19.85 19.79 3.41
CA PHE A 10 18.99 18.71 3.92
C PHE A 10 18.86 17.55 2.93
N ASP A 11 18.32 16.43 3.40
CA ASP A 11 18.48 15.16 2.69
C ASP A 11 17.53 14.96 1.51
N ILE A 12 16.23 15.17 1.71
CA ILE A 12 15.21 14.82 0.71
C ILE A 12 14.26 16.00 0.47
N HIS A 13 14.09 16.37 -0.80
CA HIS A 13 13.04 17.27 -1.27
C HIS A 13 12.13 16.51 -2.23
N GLY A 14 10.81 16.59 -2.02
CA GLY A 14 9.84 15.87 -2.85
C GLY A 14 8.79 16.77 -3.50
N GLY A 15 8.25 16.32 -4.63
CA GLY A 15 7.21 17.05 -5.38
C GLY A 15 6.59 16.22 -6.50
N GLY A 16 5.61 16.80 -7.20
CA GLY A 16 5.15 16.24 -8.49
C GLY A 16 6.21 16.43 -9.57
N LYS A 17 6.27 15.57 -10.58
CA LYS A 17 7.22 15.71 -11.71
C LYS A 17 7.08 17.02 -12.48
N ASP A 18 5.92 17.67 -12.44
CA ASP A 18 5.72 19.02 -12.98
C ASP A 18 6.39 20.13 -12.17
N LEU A 19 6.81 19.85 -10.94
CA LEU A 19 7.52 20.82 -10.11
C LEU A 19 9.02 20.87 -10.40
N ILE A 20 9.59 19.85 -11.06
CA ILE A 20 11.02 19.85 -11.45
C ILE A 20 11.36 21.22 -12.07
N PHE A 21 10.71 21.53 -13.19
CA PHE A 21 10.85 22.81 -13.86
C PHE A 21 9.50 23.52 -14.02
N PRO A 22 9.38 24.83 -13.71
CA PRO A 22 10.46 25.71 -13.25
C PRO A 22 10.59 25.81 -11.72
N HIS A 23 9.74 25.12 -10.95
CA HIS A 23 9.60 25.40 -9.52
C HIS A 23 10.85 25.01 -8.73
N ASP A 24 11.24 23.74 -8.73
CA ASP A 24 12.35 23.22 -7.94
C ASP A 24 13.70 23.78 -8.42
N GLU A 25 13.89 23.94 -9.73
CA GLU A 25 15.08 24.63 -10.25
C GLU A 25 15.17 26.09 -9.75
N ASN A 26 14.06 26.81 -9.68
CA ASN A 26 14.05 28.16 -9.12
C ASN A 26 14.28 28.14 -7.61
N GLU A 27 13.74 27.16 -6.88
CA GLU A 27 14.00 27.01 -5.44
C GLU A 27 15.50 26.77 -5.17
N LEU A 28 16.14 25.91 -5.97
CA LEU A 28 17.56 25.64 -5.88
C LEU A 28 18.38 26.89 -6.23
N ALA A 29 18.03 27.60 -7.30
CA ALA A 29 18.70 28.82 -7.72
C ALA A 29 18.60 29.93 -6.66
N GLN A 30 17.41 30.14 -6.09
CA GLN A 30 17.18 31.11 -5.01
C GLN A 30 17.98 30.75 -3.75
N SER A 31 17.96 29.47 -3.37
CA SER A 31 18.67 28.99 -2.18
C SER A 31 20.18 29.17 -2.33
N ARG A 32 20.76 28.80 -3.48
CA ARG A 32 22.19 28.95 -3.76
C ARG A 32 22.61 30.40 -3.96
N ALA A 33 21.75 31.25 -4.51
CA ALA A 33 22.02 32.68 -4.63
C ALA A 33 22.06 33.37 -3.26
N ALA A 34 21.18 32.97 -2.33
CA ALA A 34 21.15 33.52 -0.97
C ALA A 34 22.24 32.92 -0.06
N TYR A 35 22.53 31.62 -0.22
CA TYR A 35 23.51 30.88 0.56
C TYR A 35 24.22 29.85 -0.33
N PRO A 36 25.47 30.12 -0.77
CA PRO A 36 26.17 29.31 -1.79
C PRO A 36 26.32 27.82 -1.47
N GLU A 37 26.35 27.45 -0.19
CA GLU A 37 26.49 26.04 0.23
C GLU A 37 25.12 25.34 0.35
N SER A 38 24.02 25.95 -0.12
CA SER A 38 22.70 25.31 -0.07
C SER A 38 22.65 24.08 -0.98
N GLU A 39 22.13 22.98 -0.43
CA GLU A 39 22.11 21.69 -1.12
C GLU A 39 20.93 20.81 -0.66
N VAL A 40 20.44 20.00 -1.59
CA VAL A 40 19.49 18.91 -1.32
C VAL A 40 20.11 17.64 -1.88
N ASN A 41 20.31 16.63 -1.02
CA ASN A 41 21.02 15.41 -1.40
C ASN A 41 20.23 14.52 -2.37
N CYS A 42 18.91 14.51 -2.24
CA CYS A 42 18.02 13.68 -3.05
C CYS A 42 16.72 14.43 -3.40
N TRP A 43 16.38 14.41 -4.68
CA TRP A 43 15.12 14.94 -5.19
C TRP A 43 14.21 13.76 -5.59
N MET A 44 12.99 13.75 -5.07
CA MET A 44 12.02 12.68 -5.28
C MET A 44 10.75 13.21 -5.93
N HIS A 45 10.51 12.82 -7.19
CA HIS A 45 9.35 13.28 -7.94
C HIS A 45 8.38 12.16 -8.29
N ASN A 46 7.09 12.35 -7.99
CA ASN A 46 6.05 11.41 -8.38
C ASN A 46 5.55 11.65 -9.81
N GLY A 47 5.16 10.57 -10.50
CA GLY A 47 4.54 10.61 -11.82
C GLY A 47 3.16 11.27 -11.83
N PHE A 48 2.64 11.51 -13.03
CA PHE A 48 1.32 12.10 -13.21
C PHE A 48 0.19 11.08 -13.00
N ILE A 49 -0.97 11.60 -12.61
CA ILE A 49 -2.23 10.88 -12.73
C ILE A 49 -2.96 11.42 -13.96
N ASN A 50 -3.19 10.54 -14.93
CA ASN A 50 -3.85 10.83 -16.19
C ASN A 50 -5.29 10.31 -16.16
N ASN A 51 -6.18 10.88 -16.96
CA ASN A 51 -7.54 10.38 -17.19
C ASN A 51 -7.72 10.15 -18.69
N CYS A 52 -8.08 8.93 -19.10
CA CYS A 52 -8.15 8.52 -20.51
C CYS A 52 -6.86 8.80 -21.31
N GLY A 53 -5.68 8.72 -20.69
CA GLY A 53 -4.38 8.98 -21.33
C GLY A 53 -4.01 10.46 -21.46
N GLU A 54 -4.89 11.39 -21.07
CA GLU A 54 -4.59 12.82 -20.98
C GLU A 54 -4.26 13.22 -19.54
N LYS A 55 -3.33 14.16 -19.36
CA LYS A 55 -2.99 14.68 -18.02
C LYS A 55 -4.24 15.25 -17.36
N MET A 56 -4.52 14.80 -16.13
CA MET A 56 -5.64 15.32 -15.36
C MET A 56 -5.35 16.77 -14.97
N SER A 57 -6.21 17.70 -15.40
CA SER A 57 -6.03 19.13 -15.09
C SER A 57 -7.37 19.88 -15.03
N LYS A 58 -7.40 20.95 -14.22
CA LYS A 58 -8.59 21.83 -14.15
C LYS A 58 -8.89 22.48 -15.50
N SER A 59 -7.85 22.85 -16.25
CA SER A 59 -7.96 23.48 -17.57
C SER A 59 -8.54 22.56 -18.64
N ALA A 60 -8.28 21.25 -18.56
CA ALA A 60 -8.85 20.26 -19.48
C ALA A 60 -10.25 19.77 -19.06
N ASN A 61 -10.78 20.27 -17.93
CA ASN A 61 -12.07 19.88 -17.36
C ASN A 61 -12.26 18.35 -17.18
N ASN A 62 -11.16 17.61 -17.06
CA ASN A 62 -11.12 16.15 -16.93
C ASN A 62 -10.67 15.70 -15.53
N PHE A 63 -10.69 16.61 -14.55
CA PHE A 63 -10.21 16.35 -13.20
C PHE A 63 -11.29 15.75 -12.29
N VAL A 64 -10.91 14.72 -11.56
CA VAL A 64 -11.72 14.10 -10.52
C VAL A 64 -11.17 14.52 -9.16
N THR A 65 -12.04 15.00 -8.28
CA THR A 65 -11.60 15.36 -6.92
C THR A 65 -11.59 14.15 -6.02
N ILE A 66 -10.65 14.12 -5.07
CA ILE A 66 -10.61 13.11 -4.00
C ILE A 66 -11.97 13.02 -3.29
N ARG A 67 -12.63 14.15 -3.03
CA ARG A 67 -13.96 14.18 -2.39
C ARG A 67 -15.01 13.45 -3.23
N SER A 68 -15.00 13.62 -4.55
CA SER A 68 -15.91 12.92 -5.47
C SER A 68 -15.62 11.42 -5.57
N ILE A 69 -14.37 11.00 -5.41
CA ILE A 69 -14.02 9.58 -5.36
C ILE A 69 -14.54 8.99 -4.05
N MET A 70 -14.32 9.69 -2.94
CA MET A 70 -14.71 9.25 -1.59
C MET A 70 -16.23 9.16 -1.38
N THR A 71 -17.06 9.75 -2.25
CA THR A 71 -18.52 9.52 -2.19
C THR A 71 -18.92 8.17 -2.75
N GLN A 72 -18.06 7.53 -3.54
CA GLN A 72 -18.33 6.25 -4.20
C GLN A 72 -17.48 5.11 -3.62
N TYR A 73 -16.22 5.40 -3.28
CA TYR A 73 -15.25 4.42 -2.81
C TYR A 73 -14.75 4.75 -1.41
N HIS A 74 -14.44 3.70 -0.64
CA HIS A 74 -13.75 3.89 0.63
C HIS A 74 -12.34 4.47 0.41
N PRO A 75 -11.83 5.38 1.27
CA PRO A 75 -10.51 6.02 1.07
C PRO A 75 -9.35 5.03 0.95
N MET A 76 -9.47 3.85 1.56
CA MET A 76 -8.49 2.79 1.42
C MET A 76 -8.40 2.23 0.00
N ALA A 77 -9.50 2.18 -0.76
CA ALA A 77 -9.48 1.76 -2.16
C ALA A 77 -8.67 2.74 -3.01
N LEU A 78 -8.88 4.05 -2.81
CA LEU A 78 -8.08 5.09 -3.46
C LEU A 78 -6.59 5.00 -3.07
N ARG A 79 -6.30 4.80 -1.79
CA ARG A 79 -4.91 4.63 -1.32
C ARG A 79 -4.27 3.40 -1.96
N PHE A 80 -4.97 2.27 -1.97
CA PHE A 80 -4.50 1.02 -2.55
C PHE A 80 -4.23 1.18 -4.05
N PHE A 81 -5.17 1.77 -4.79
CA PHE A 81 -5.00 2.13 -6.19
C PHE A 81 -3.71 2.95 -6.43
N LEU A 82 -3.46 3.99 -5.64
CA LEU A 82 -2.28 4.84 -5.78
C LEU A 82 -0.96 4.10 -5.53
N VAL A 83 -0.91 3.17 -4.56
CA VAL A 83 0.33 2.42 -4.24
C VAL A 83 0.55 1.20 -5.13
N ARG A 84 -0.41 0.85 -6.00
CA ARG A 84 -0.26 -0.22 -7.00
C ARG A 84 0.56 0.18 -8.22
N ALA A 85 0.93 1.45 -8.34
CA ALA A 85 1.92 1.90 -9.30
C ALA A 85 3.19 2.34 -8.56
N HIS A 86 4.34 2.14 -9.19
CA HIS A 86 5.57 2.73 -8.70
C HIS A 86 5.44 4.26 -8.70
N TYR A 87 5.89 4.94 -7.65
CA TYR A 87 5.60 6.37 -7.46
C TYR A 87 6.11 7.28 -8.60
N LYS A 88 7.20 6.89 -9.28
CA LYS A 88 7.76 7.60 -10.44
C LYS A 88 6.97 7.40 -11.74
N SER A 89 6.14 6.37 -11.80
CA SER A 89 5.41 6.00 -13.02
C SER A 89 4.16 6.85 -13.16
N ASP A 90 3.87 7.27 -14.38
CA ASP A 90 2.57 7.86 -14.69
C ASP A 90 1.49 6.77 -14.57
N MET A 91 0.35 7.14 -14.01
CA MET A 91 -0.75 6.23 -13.74
C MET A 91 -2.04 6.75 -14.40
N ASN A 92 -2.81 5.85 -15.00
CA ASN A 92 -4.11 6.19 -15.54
C ASN A 92 -5.19 5.92 -14.49
N TYR A 93 -5.95 6.95 -14.16
CA TYR A 93 -7.23 6.86 -13.47
C TYR A 93 -8.25 6.18 -14.37
N SER A 94 -8.97 5.20 -13.82
CA SER A 94 -10.22 4.69 -14.36
C SER A 94 -11.10 4.19 -13.21
N ASP A 95 -12.42 4.24 -13.40
CA ASP A 95 -13.35 3.73 -12.39
C ASP A 95 -13.18 2.21 -12.21
N GLU A 96 -12.88 1.47 -13.28
CA GLU A 96 -12.61 0.03 -13.20
C GLU A 96 -11.36 -0.28 -12.35
N ALA A 97 -10.32 0.54 -12.44
CA ALA A 97 -9.11 0.35 -11.64
C ALA A 97 -9.37 0.61 -10.14
N LEU A 98 -10.26 1.56 -9.83
CA LEU A 98 -10.71 1.81 -8.46
C LEU A 98 -11.62 0.70 -7.93
N GLU A 99 -12.52 0.16 -8.76
CA GLU A 99 -13.36 -0.98 -8.38
C GLU A 99 -12.50 -2.19 -8.03
N ILE A 100 -11.52 -2.54 -8.87
CA ILE A 100 -10.56 -3.63 -8.58
C ILE A 100 -9.79 -3.36 -7.28
N ALA A 101 -9.38 -2.12 -7.04
CA ALA A 101 -8.70 -1.76 -5.79
C ALA A 101 -9.64 -1.89 -4.57
N SER A 102 -10.92 -1.55 -4.73
CA SER A 102 -11.95 -1.69 -3.71
C SER A 102 -12.18 -3.15 -3.35
N ASP A 103 -12.34 -4.02 -4.35
CA ASP A 103 -12.52 -5.46 -4.16
C ASP A 103 -11.33 -6.10 -3.42
N LEU A 104 -10.10 -5.72 -3.80
CA LEU A 104 -8.90 -6.24 -3.15
C LEU A 104 -8.78 -5.77 -1.69
N VAL A 105 -9.11 -4.51 -1.42
CA VAL A 105 -9.16 -3.99 -0.04
C VAL A 105 -10.24 -4.72 0.75
N TYR A 106 -11.43 -4.90 0.20
CA TYR A 106 -12.49 -5.66 0.84
C TYR A 106 -12.04 -7.10 1.16
N TYR A 107 -11.40 -7.77 0.20
CA TYR A 107 -10.86 -9.11 0.39
C TYR A 107 -9.85 -9.18 1.55
N ILE A 108 -8.89 -8.25 1.61
CA ILE A 108 -7.92 -8.17 2.72
C ILE A 108 -8.63 -8.03 4.06
N TYR A 109 -9.54 -7.07 4.19
CA TYR A 109 -10.26 -6.83 5.45
C TYR A 109 -11.19 -7.98 5.81
N LYS A 110 -11.80 -8.64 4.83
CA LYS A 110 -12.65 -9.81 5.06
C LYS A 110 -11.82 -10.99 5.58
N THR A 111 -10.66 -11.28 4.97
CA THR A 111 -9.75 -12.32 5.48
C THR A 111 -9.27 -12.01 6.89
N LEU A 112 -8.88 -10.76 7.18
CA LEU A 112 -8.49 -10.36 8.54
C LEU A 112 -9.62 -10.50 9.56
N HIS A 113 -10.85 -10.13 9.17
CA HIS A 113 -12.02 -10.28 10.02
C HIS A 113 -12.34 -11.76 10.29
N ASP A 114 -12.29 -12.62 9.27
CA ASP A 114 -12.48 -14.06 9.43
C ASP A 114 -11.39 -14.68 10.35
N CYS A 115 -10.14 -14.20 10.27
CA CYS A 115 -9.09 -14.57 11.21
C CYS A 115 -9.45 -14.21 12.64
N ASP A 116 -9.88 -12.96 12.87
CA ASP A 116 -10.24 -12.47 14.19
C ASP A 116 -11.41 -13.28 14.78
N GLU A 117 -12.48 -13.49 14.01
CA GLU A 117 -13.62 -14.31 14.45
C GLU A 117 -13.22 -15.75 14.81
N MET A 118 -12.38 -16.38 13.99
CA MET A 118 -11.95 -17.76 14.20
C MET A 118 -10.94 -17.93 15.33
N THR A 119 -10.15 -16.89 15.63
CA THR A 119 -9.11 -16.91 16.67
C THR A 119 -9.58 -16.29 18.00
N SER A 120 -10.70 -15.57 18.01
CA SER A 120 -11.29 -14.95 19.20
C SER A 120 -11.48 -15.91 20.39
N PRO A 121 -11.95 -17.17 20.21
CA PRO A 121 -12.09 -18.12 21.33
C PRO A 121 -10.77 -18.47 22.03
N TYR A 122 -9.64 -18.22 21.37
CA TYR A 122 -8.31 -18.60 21.81
C TYR A 122 -7.47 -17.41 22.30
N HIS A 123 -8.00 -16.18 22.27
CA HIS A 123 -7.24 -14.98 22.61
C HIS A 123 -6.75 -14.92 24.06
N GLU A 124 -7.49 -15.54 24.99
CA GLU A 124 -7.11 -15.61 26.41
C GLU A 124 -6.21 -16.82 26.73
N GLU A 125 -6.06 -17.74 25.79
CA GLU A 125 -5.20 -18.90 25.94
C GLU A 125 -3.77 -18.56 25.50
N ASN A 126 -2.78 -18.82 26.35
CA ASN A 126 -1.38 -18.81 25.92
C ASN A 126 -1.10 -20.04 25.05
N ILE A 127 -1.62 -20.02 23.83
CA ILE A 127 -1.40 -21.08 22.84
C ILE A 127 0.02 -20.96 22.31
N SER A 128 0.92 -21.73 22.92
CA SER A 128 2.28 -21.92 22.40
C SER A 128 2.32 -23.17 21.53
N VAL A 129 1.72 -23.08 20.34
CA VAL A 129 1.85 -24.12 19.30
C VAL A 129 2.90 -23.66 18.31
N PRO A 130 3.89 -24.52 17.96
CA PRO A 130 4.89 -24.17 16.96
C PRO A 130 4.21 -23.89 15.61
N VAL A 131 4.58 -22.77 14.99
CA VAL A 131 4.18 -22.46 13.62
C VAL A 131 4.79 -23.53 12.70
N PRO A 132 4.00 -24.16 11.81
CA PRO A 132 4.56 -25.16 10.92
C PRO A 132 5.58 -24.53 9.96
N ALA A 133 6.58 -25.34 9.58
CA ALA A 133 7.81 -24.83 8.97
C ALA A 133 7.59 -24.17 7.60
N GLU A 134 6.60 -24.62 6.84
CA GLU A 134 6.28 -24.06 5.51
C GLU A 134 5.65 -22.66 5.64
N GLU A 135 4.77 -22.48 6.61
CA GLU A 135 4.10 -21.21 6.93
C GLU A 135 5.11 -20.20 7.48
N GLN A 136 6.00 -20.65 8.38
CA GLN A 136 7.10 -19.81 8.88
C GLN A 136 8.00 -19.35 7.73
N LYS A 137 8.40 -20.27 6.83
CA LYS A 137 9.21 -19.96 5.65
C LYS A 137 8.52 -19.00 4.70
N LEU A 138 7.19 -19.13 4.52
CA LEU A 138 6.40 -18.23 3.70
C LEU A 138 6.40 -16.80 4.29
N VAL A 139 6.16 -16.67 5.60
CA VAL A 139 6.17 -15.37 6.29
C VAL A 139 7.56 -14.73 6.24
N ASP A 140 8.61 -15.49 6.57
CA ASP A 140 10.00 -14.98 6.54
C ASP A 140 10.45 -14.60 5.13
N GLY A 141 10.07 -15.41 4.13
CA GLY A 141 10.33 -15.14 2.72
C GLY A 141 9.67 -13.84 2.27
N HIS A 142 8.41 -13.63 2.67
CA HIS A 142 7.68 -12.41 2.35
C HIS A 142 8.26 -11.18 3.06
N HIS A 143 8.60 -11.30 4.35
CA HIS A 143 9.24 -10.22 5.11
C HIS A 143 10.57 -9.80 4.46
N LYS A 144 11.38 -10.77 4.03
CA LYS A 144 12.61 -10.49 3.29
C LYS A 144 12.33 -9.78 1.96
N ALA A 145 11.40 -10.31 1.16
CA ALA A 145 11.02 -9.71 -0.13
C ALA A 145 10.45 -8.29 0.03
N PHE A 146 9.72 -8.03 1.12
CA PHE A 146 9.22 -6.71 1.50
C PHE A 146 10.39 -5.74 1.70
N LEU A 147 11.36 -6.10 2.54
CA LEU A 147 12.51 -5.24 2.84
C LEU A 147 13.34 -4.97 1.59
N GLU A 148 13.60 -5.99 0.77
CA GLU A 148 14.32 -5.85 -0.49
C GLU A 148 13.60 -4.91 -1.46
N SER A 149 12.29 -5.10 -1.65
CA SER A 149 11.49 -4.28 -2.57
C SER A 149 11.34 -2.83 -2.10
N MET A 150 11.09 -2.61 -0.81
CA MET A 150 10.96 -1.25 -0.27
C MET A 150 12.30 -0.50 -0.24
N SER A 151 13.42 -1.21 -0.12
CA SER A 151 14.76 -0.61 -0.16
C SER A 151 15.22 -0.29 -1.59
N ASP A 152 14.68 -0.98 -2.59
CA ASP A 152 14.85 -0.67 -4.02
C ASP A 152 13.81 0.39 -4.42
N ASP A 153 14.07 1.65 -4.10
CA ASP A 153 13.33 2.82 -4.59
C ASP A 153 11.82 2.80 -4.27
N LEU A 154 11.44 2.24 -3.11
CA LEU A 154 10.04 2.14 -2.67
C LEU A 154 9.16 1.35 -3.66
N ARG A 155 9.63 0.22 -4.20
CA ARG A 155 8.84 -0.64 -5.10
C ARG A 155 7.68 -1.34 -4.38
N THR A 156 6.60 -0.60 -4.19
CA THR A 156 5.34 -1.07 -3.60
C THR A 156 4.66 -2.14 -4.44
N THR A 157 4.84 -2.15 -5.76
CA THR A 157 4.21 -3.13 -6.67
C THR A 157 4.50 -4.56 -6.27
N ASN A 158 5.79 -4.87 -6.06
CA ASN A 158 6.25 -6.22 -5.72
C ASN A 158 5.77 -6.65 -4.34
N VAL A 159 5.73 -5.70 -3.39
CA VAL A 159 5.21 -5.93 -2.05
C VAL A 159 3.75 -6.36 -2.09
N LEU A 160 2.93 -5.63 -2.84
CA LEU A 160 1.50 -5.88 -2.94
C LEU A 160 1.21 -7.20 -3.68
N ASP A 161 1.96 -7.51 -4.72
CA ASP A 161 1.81 -8.78 -5.47
C ASP A 161 2.11 -9.98 -4.57
N GLY A 162 3.20 -9.93 -3.80
CA GLY A 162 3.50 -10.99 -2.84
C GLY A 162 2.41 -11.13 -1.77
N PHE A 163 1.77 -10.03 -1.36
CA PHE A 163 0.80 -10.04 -0.25
C PHE A 163 -0.39 -10.96 -0.55
N MET A 164 -0.73 -11.13 -1.82
CA MET A 164 -1.79 -12.05 -2.27
C MET A 164 -1.48 -13.51 -1.95
N GLU A 165 -0.20 -13.92 -1.91
CA GLU A 165 0.18 -15.29 -1.54
C GLU A 165 -0.06 -15.57 -0.06
N LEU A 166 0.21 -14.58 0.81
CA LEU A 166 -0.07 -14.67 2.25
C LEU A 166 -1.58 -14.79 2.50
N LEU A 167 -2.39 -13.96 1.84
CA LEU A 167 -3.85 -14.00 1.99
C LEU A 167 -4.42 -15.37 1.59
N LYS A 168 -3.93 -15.95 0.48
CA LYS A 168 -4.35 -17.30 0.05
C LYS A 168 -3.97 -18.38 1.06
N ALA A 169 -2.78 -18.29 1.64
CA ALA A 169 -2.34 -19.24 2.68
C ALA A 169 -3.23 -19.12 3.94
N ILE A 170 -3.54 -17.89 4.36
CA ILE A 170 -4.45 -17.62 5.46
C ILE A 170 -5.84 -18.22 5.19
N ASP A 171 -6.43 -17.93 4.02
CA ASP A 171 -7.75 -18.46 3.65
C ASP A 171 -7.77 -20.00 3.61
N SER A 172 -6.70 -20.63 3.14
CA SER A 172 -6.57 -22.10 3.17
C SER A 172 -6.62 -22.62 4.61
N ASN A 173 -5.85 -22.02 5.51
CA ASN A 173 -5.81 -22.39 6.92
C ASN A 173 -7.16 -22.16 7.62
N LEU A 174 -7.85 -21.05 7.33
CA LEU A 174 -9.18 -20.76 7.84
C LEU A 174 -10.19 -21.82 7.39
N ASN A 175 -10.15 -22.22 6.12
CA ASN A 175 -11.04 -23.25 5.60
C ASN A 175 -10.81 -24.61 6.25
N ASP A 176 -9.56 -24.99 6.51
CA ASP A 176 -9.25 -26.25 7.17
C ASP A 176 -9.64 -26.24 8.65
N LEU A 177 -9.48 -25.10 9.33
CA LEU A 177 -9.97 -24.92 10.70
C LEU A 177 -11.50 -25.02 10.77
N LYS A 178 -12.23 -24.38 9.84
CA LYS A 178 -13.70 -24.47 9.74
C LYS A 178 -14.16 -25.93 9.56
N LYS A 179 -13.49 -26.72 8.70
CA LYS A 179 -13.79 -28.16 8.51
C LYS A 179 -13.53 -28.98 9.77
N LEU A 180 -12.46 -28.68 10.51
CA LEU A 180 -12.13 -29.40 11.75
C LEU A 180 -13.18 -29.13 12.84
N GLN A 181 -13.61 -27.88 13.01
CA GLN A 181 -14.68 -27.52 13.95
C GLN A 181 -15.99 -28.26 13.64
N GLN A 182 -16.40 -28.29 12.36
CA GLN A 182 -17.60 -29.02 11.94
C GLN A 182 -17.54 -30.52 12.26
N LYS A 183 -16.39 -31.16 12.03
CA LYS A 183 -16.18 -32.58 12.37
C LYS A 183 -16.27 -32.83 13.87
N LEU A 184 -15.67 -31.96 14.69
CA LEU A 184 -15.71 -32.07 16.15
C LEU A 184 -17.12 -31.91 16.69
N GLU A 185 -17.91 -30.98 16.15
CA GLU A 185 -19.31 -30.81 16.50
C GLU A 185 -20.16 -32.03 16.13
N GLN A 186 -19.94 -32.61 14.95
CA GLN A 186 -20.66 -33.80 14.52
C GLN A 186 -20.36 -35.01 15.43
N GLN A 187 -19.09 -35.23 15.79
CA GLN A 187 -18.69 -36.30 16.71
C GLN A 187 -19.32 -36.15 18.11
N LYS A 188 -19.44 -34.91 18.61
CA LYS A 188 -20.13 -34.63 19.88
C LYS A 188 -21.63 -34.96 19.83
N LYS A 189 -22.28 -34.75 18.68
CA LYS A 189 -23.70 -35.06 18.47
C LYS A 189 -23.97 -36.57 18.33
N GLU A 190 -23.02 -37.34 17.81
CA GLU A 190 -23.14 -38.79 17.64
C GLU A 190 -22.89 -39.58 18.95
N GLN A 191 -22.33 -38.92 19.97
CA GLN A 191 -22.06 -39.50 21.31
C GLN A 191 -23.17 -39.21 22.35
N HIS A 192 -24.27 -38.56 21.94
CA HIS A 192 -25.45 -38.28 22.75
C HIS A 192 -26.70 -38.82 22.06
#